data_AF-A0A3M1I345-F1
#
_entry.id   AF-A0A3M1I345-F1
#
_cell.length_a   1.000
_cell.length_b   1.000
_cell.length_c   1.000
_cell.angle_alpha   90.00
_cell.angle_beta   90.00
_cell.angle_gamma   90.00
#
_symmetry.space_group_name_H-M   'P 1'
#
loop_
_entity.id
_entity.type
_entity.pdbx_description
1 polymer ?
#
loop_
_entity_poly.entity_id
_entity_poly.type
_entity_poly.pdbx_seq_one_letter_code
_entity_poly.pdbx_strand_id
1 'polypeptide(L)'
;FLGGIVFIIGLWWYSTAYVYKGAPFFYEIFINQTLGRFLPKPVLKLFMNLFPEDAKAFLRINPDHERGFFYYIIKYPGLFAPWVVLLIPFFWLAPKEENSRLPLIWWAVIFLLFSVSKNKRTYYLLPLCPAAALLAARGYFLALEKGKEMFLKGFGYTLGSLYLVVGIAAPIALLALAPYRKSLARAFNFIDPLSLSWILCLGAAFCLAGIFLILLIRRERWPLVSCFMIFSFMVLWMGVWKSLLFGLEKEKNYSPHCKSWQKRLPPSRRIVFFHLFRDSIELNFRRFRPEGKWEYLDNERIWKLALKNMEIFWVPEEMGMTYQEMIQKIPRPFLLIVSQRNYKNKLEKNPFFHGEWLLNNLIDNRLWMVF
;
A
#
# COMPACT_ATOMS: atom_id res chain seq x y z
N PHE A 1 14.48 -31.07 -6.51
CA PHE A 1 13.80 -31.27 -5.21
C PHE A 1 13.04 -30.02 -4.75
N LEU A 2 13.71 -28.89 -4.44
CA LEU A 2 13.04 -27.67 -3.94
C LEU A 2 11.90 -27.15 -4.85
N GLY A 3 12.12 -27.11 -6.16
CA GLY A 3 11.08 -26.70 -7.12
C GLY A 3 9.84 -27.61 -7.10
N GLY A 4 10.04 -28.91 -6.85
CA GLY A 4 8.95 -29.87 -6.67
C GLY A 4 8.15 -29.57 -5.40
N ILE A 5 8.82 -29.24 -4.29
CA ILE A 5 8.15 -28.84 -3.04
C ILE A 5 7.32 -27.57 -3.25
N VAL A 6 7.89 -26.53 -3.87
CA VAL A 6 7.16 -25.29 -4.16
C VAL A 6 5.94 -25.54 -5.03
N PHE A 7 6.08 -26.41 -6.05
CA PHE A 7 4.98 -26.80 -6.92
C PHE A 7 3.89 -27.55 -6.15
N ILE A 8 4.25 -28.50 -5.28
CA ILE A 8 3.30 -29.26 -4.45
C ILE A 8 2.58 -28.33 -3.46
N ILE A 9 3.29 -27.43 -2.79
CA ILE A 9 2.68 -26.45 -1.88
C ILE A 9 1.73 -25.52 -2.65
N GLY A 10 2.14 -25.06 -3.83
CA GLY A 10 1.30 -24.25 -4.70
C GLY A 10 0.02 -25.00 -5.08
N LEU A 11 0.15 -26.23 -5.59
CA LEU A 11 -0.99 -27.08 -5.93
C LEU A 11 -1.91 -27.31 -4.73
N TRP A 12 -1.36 -27.66 -3.57
CA TRP A 12 -2.14 -27.86 -2.35
C TRP A 12 -2.92 -26.60 -1.95
N TRP A 13 -2.29 -25.43 -2.03
CA TRP A 13 -2.94 -24.16 -1.73
C TRP A 13 -4.08 -23.84 -2.72
N TYR A 14 -3.88 -24.07 -4.01
CA TYR A 14 -4.95 -23.87 -5.00
C TYR A 14 -6.09 -24.89 -4.87
N SER A 15 -5.77 -26.15 -4.58
CA SER A 15 -6.76 -27.20 -4.32
C SER A 15 -7.60 -26.87 -3.09
N THR A 16 -6.98 -26.41 -2.00
CA THR A 16 -7.73 -25.97 -0.82
C THR A 16 -8.60 -24.75 -1.10
N ALA A 17 -8.08 -23.75 -1.81
CA ALA A 17 -8.87 -22.59 -2.24
C ALA A 17 -10.10 -23.01 -3.07
N TYR A 18 -9.94 -23.97 -3.99
CA TYR A 18 -11.04 -24.54 -4.77
C TYR A 18 -12.07 -25.25 -3.89
N VAL A 19 -11.63 -26.12 -2.97
CA VAL A 19 -12.53 -26.89 -2.08
C VAL A 19 -13.34 -25.96 -1.17
N TYR A 20 -12.73 -24.91 -0.62
CA TYR A 20 -13.41 -24.03 0.36
C TYR A 20 -14.23 -22.90 -0.27
N LYS A 21 -13.85 -22.39 -1.43
CA LYS A 21 -14.48 -21.20 -2.05
C LYS A 21 -15.02 -21.44 -3.46
N GLY A 22 -14.85 -22.65 -3.99
CA GLY A 22 -15.37 -23.07 -5.29
C GLY A 22 -14.53 -22.63 -6.49
N ALA A 23 -14.97 -23.07 -7.66
CA ALA A 23 -14.32 -22.79 -8.94
C ALA A 23 -14.10 -21.29 -9.24
N PRO A 24 -15.09 -20.39 -9.00
CA PRO A 24 -14.91 -18.96 -9.31
C PRO A 24 -13.72 -18.32 -8.59
N PHE A 25 -13.56 -18.63 -7.30
CA PHE A 25 -12.46 -18.11 -6.49
C PHE A 25 -11.11 -18.68 -6.93
N PHE A 26 -11.07 -19.99 -7.24
CA PHE A 26 -9.89 -20.60 -7.82
C PHE A 26 -9.48 -19.92 -9.13
N TYR A 27 -10.43 -19.64 -10.03
CA TYR A 27 -10.12 -18.98 -11.30
C TYR A 27 -9.61 -17.56 -11.10
N GLU A 28 -10.23 -16.80 -10.22
CA GLU A 28 -9.77 -15.44 -9.89
C GLU A 28 -8.31 -15.46 -9.41
N ILE A 29 -7.97 -16.36 -8.49
CA ILE A 29 -6.61 -16.39 -7.95
C ILE A 29 -5.61 -17.03 -8.92
N PHE A 30 -5.89 -18.23 -9.42
CA PHE A 30 -4.95 -18.96 -10.25
C PHE A 30 -4.80 -18.32 -11.64
N ILE A 31 -5.91 -17.97 -12.29
CA ILE A 31 -5.87 -17.38 -13.63
C ILE A 31 -5.55 -15.91 -13.53
N ASN A 32 -6.34 -15.08 -12.84
CA ASN A 32 -6.13 -13.63 -12.92
C ASN A 32 -4.90 -13.18 -12.10
N GLN A 33 -4.71 -13.74 -10.91
CA GLN A 33 -3.62 -13.30 -10.03
C GLN A 33 -2.31 -14.04 -10.24
N THR A 34 -2.29 -15.23 -10.86
CA THR A 34 -1.03 -15.96 -11.09
C THR A 34 -0.69 -16.02 -12.57
N LEU A 35 -1.46 -16.74 -13.38
CA LEU A 35 -1.13 -16.92 -14.81
C LEU A 35 -1.23 -15.62 -15.61
N GLY A 36 -2.28 -14.82 -15.38
CA GLY A 36 -2.55 -13.56 -16.06
C GLY A 36 -1.48 -12.50 -15.83
N ARG A 37 -0.65 -12.67 -14.78
CA ARG A 37 0.53 -11.81 -14.57
C ARG A 37 1.65 -12.10 -15.55
N PHE A 38 1.81 -13.34 -16.00
CA PHE A 38 2.95 -13.78 -16.81
C PHE A 38 2.59 -14.04 -18.28
N LEU A 39 1.34 -14.41 -18.56
CA LEU A 39 0.94 -14.77 -19.91
C LEU A 39 0.62 -13.54 -20.79
N PRO A 40 1.03 -13.53 -22.07
CA PRO A 40 0.55 -12.58 -23.05
C PRO A 40 -0.99 -12.62 -23.18
N LYS A 41 -1.63 -11.48 -23.51
CA LYS A 41 -3.10 -11.40 -23.64
C LYS A 41 -3.65 -12.42 -24.66
N PRO A 42 -3.00 -12.69 -25.81
CA PRO A 42 -3.45 -13.73 -26.75
C PRO A 42 -3.41 -15.14 -26.16
N VAL A 43 -2.33 -15.49 -25.46
CA VAL A 43 -2.17 -16.81 -24.82
C VAL A 43 -3.19 -16.97 -23.70
N LEU A 44 -3.36 -15.92 -22.89
CA LEU A 44 -4.37 -15.91 -21.84
C LEU A 44 -5.77 -16.08 -22.42
N LYS A 45 -6.11 -15.39 -23.52
CA LYS A 45 -7.40 -15.54 -24.22
C LYS A 45 -7.61 -16.97 -24.74
N LEU A 46 -6.58 -17.60 -25.31
CA LEU A 46 -6.65 -19.00 -25.73
C LEU A 46 -6.89 -19.94 -24.54
N PHE A 47 -6.21 -19.70 -23.42
CA PHE A 47 -6.41 -20.45 -22.18
C PHE A 47 -7.82 -20.22 -21.60
N MET A 48 -8.31 -18.97 -21.61
CA MET A 48 -9.66 -18.61 -21.16
C MET A 48 -10.76 -19.31 -21.96
N ASN A 49 -10.53 -19.58 -23.25
CA ASN A 49 -11.48 -20.30 -24.09
C ASN A 49 -11.65 -21.79 -23.71
N LEU A 50 -10.72 -22.35 -22.92
CA LEU A 50 -10.83 -23.72 -22.41
C LEU A 50 -11.81 -23.83 -21.23
N PHE A 51 -12.23 -22.70 -20.64
CA PHE A 51 -13.12 -22.68 -19.50
C PHE A 51 -14.58 -22.41 -19.91
N PRO A 52 -15.55 -22.95 -19.14
CA PRO A 52 -16.97 -22.70 -19.39
C PRO A 52 -17.34 -21.20 -19.22
N GLU A 53 -18.42 -20.76 -19.87
CA GLU A 53 -18.82 -19.35 -19.97
C GLU A 53 -19.05 -18.67 -18.60
N ASP A 54 -19.52 -19.43 -17.61
CA ASP A 54 -19.69 -18.97 -16.23
C ASP A 54 -18.35 -18.61 -15.58
N ALA A 55 -17.27 -19.32 -15.88
CA ALA A 55 -15.92 -19.00 -15.42
C ALA A 55 -15.37 -17.73 -16.09
N LYS A 56 -15.70 -17.49 -17.36
CA LYS A 56 -15.24 -16.30 -18.11
C LYS A 56 -15.75 -14.99 -17.50
N ALA A 57 -16.93 -15.00 -16.87
CA ALA A 57 -17.47 -13.83 -16.17
C ALA A 57 -16.56 -13.35 -15.00
N PHE A 58 -15.78 -14.26 -14.40
CA PHE A 58 -14.83 -13.95 -13.33
C PHE A 58 -13.45 -13.55 -13.86
N LEU A 59 -13.16 -13.72 -15.15
CA LEU A 59 -11.86 -13.43 -15.75
C LEU A 59 -11.73 -11.96 -16.17
N ARG A 60 -11.79 -11.04 -15.20
CA ARG A 60 -11.48 -9.62 -15.44
C ARG A 60 -9.98 -9.38 -15.28
N ILE A 61 -9.33 -9.02 -16.38
CA ILE A 61 -7.96 -8.52 -16.34
C ILE A 61 -8.02 -7.13 -15.70
N ASN A 62 -7.66 -7.01 -14.42
CA ASN A 62 -7.50 -5.72 -13.77
C ASN A 62 -6.28 -5.00 -14.39
N PRO A 63 -6.48 -3.91 -15.16
CA PRO A 63 -5.40 -3.18 -15.81
C PRO A 63 -4.63 -2.28 -14.83
N ASP A 64 -5.13 -2.11 -13.61
CA ASP A 64 -4.72 -1.07 -12.65
C ASP A 64 -3.25 -1.10 -12.23
N HIS A 65 -2.49 -2.13 -12.61
CA HIS A 65 -1.08 -2.26 -12.27
C HIS A 65 -0.20 -2.70 -13.45
N GLU A 66 -0.64 -2.50 -14.69
CA GLU A 66 0.21 -2.73 -15.85
C GLU A 66 1.41 -1.74 -15.82
N ARG A 67 2.63 -2.28 -15.81
CA ARG A 67 3.88 -1.50 -15.75
C ARG A 67 4.91 -2.05 -16.73
N GLY A 68 5.71 -1.18 -17.31
CA GLY A 68 6.79 -1.54 -18.23
C GLY A 68 7.86 -2.44 -17.61
N PHE A 69 8.71 -3.03 -18.46
CA PHE A 69 9.79 -3.94 -18.05
C PHE A 69 10.76 -3.30 -17.04
N PHE A 70 11.17 -2.04 -17.28
CA PHE A 70 12.13 -1.30 -16.45
C PHE A 70 11.58 -0.80 -15.10
N TYR A 71 10.32 -1.10 -14.76
CA TYR A 71 9.69 -0.65 -13.52
C TYR A 71 10.52 -1.00 -12.27
N TYR A 72 11.03 -2.23 -12.19
CA TYR A 72 11.78 -2.68 -11.02
C TYR A 72 13.22 -2.17 -10.97
N ILE A 73 13.83 -1.83 -12.11
CA ILE A 73 15.15 -1.18 -12.13
C ILE A 73 15.09 0.17 -11.39
N ILE A 74 13.98 0.89 -11.52
CA ILE A 74 13.79 2.19 -10.84
C ILE A 74 13.34 2.00 -9.39
N LYS A 75 12.47 1.02 -9.10
CA LYS A 75 11.89 0.84 -7.75
C LYS A 75 12.81 0.09 -6.79
N TYR A 76 13.60 -0.86 -7.28
CA TYR A 76 14.41 -1.72 -6.44
C TYR A 76 15.49 -0.97 -5.64
N PRO A 77 16.24 0.01 -6.21
CA PRO A 77 17.20 0.79 -5.44
C PRO A 77 16.58 1.50 -4.24
N GLY A 78 15.35 2.03 -4.40
CA GLY A 78 14.62 2.66 -3.29
C GLY A 78 14.16 1.65 -2.24
N LEU A 79 13.81 0.44 -2.64
CA LEU A 79 13.42 -0.64 -1.70
C LEU A 79 14.61 -1.15 -0.88
N PHE A 80 15.79 -1.24 -1.50
CA PHE A 80 17.01 -1.77 -0.89
C PHE A 80 17.97 -0.68 -0.40
N ALA A 81 17.55 0.59 -0.46
CA ALA A 81 18.30 1.70 0.10
C ALA A 81 18.45 1.55 1.64
N PRO A 82 19.57 1.99 2.22
CA PRO A 82 20.74 2.61 1.57
C PRO A 82 21.75 1.60 1.02
N TRP A 83 21.53 0.29 1.25
CA TRP A 83 22.49 -0.78 1.01
C TRP A 83 22.76 -1.11 -0.45
N VAL A 84 21.98 -0.56 -1.38
CA VAL A 84 22.18 -0.72 -2.83
C VAL A 84 23.59 -0.32 -3.28
N VAL A 85 24.23 0.66 -2.60
CA VAL A 85 25.59 1.10 -2.91
C VAL A 85 26.62 0.00 -2.65
N LEU A 86 26.37 -0.88 -1.67
CA LEU A 86 27.25 -2.01 -1.37
C LEU A 86 27.15 -3.16 -2.40
N LEU A 87 26.15 -3.13 -3.29
CA LEU A 87 26.11 -4.05 -4.43
C LEU A 87 27.12 -3.68 -5.53
N ILE A 88 27.54 -2.41 -5.62
CA ILE A 88 28.53 -1.94 -6.60
C ILE A 88 29.87 -2.69 -6.46
N PRO A 89 30.53 -2.74 -5.27
CA PRO A 89 31.77 -3.48 -5.12
C PRO A 89 31.57 -4.98 -5.37
N PHE A 90 30.40 -5.55 -5.06
CA PHE A 90 30.10 -6.94 -5.43
C PHE A 90 30.18 -7.15 -6.95
N PHE A 91 29.43 -6.38 -7.74
CA PHE A 91 29.42 -6.54 -9.20
C PHE A 91 30.77 -6.18 -9.85
N TRP A 92 31.53 -5.28 -9.24
CA TRP A 92 32.85 -4.89 -9.75
C TRP A 92 33.94 -5.93 -9.43
N LEU A 93 33.88 -6.59 -8.26
CA LEU A 93 34.99 -7.37 -7.72
C LEU A 93 34.75 -8.88 -7.68
N ALA A 94 33.50 -9.35 -7.81
CA ALA A 94 33.08 -10.69 -7.40
C ALA A 94 32.36 -11.61 -8.42
N PRO A 95 32.22 -11.30 -9.74
CA PRO A 95 31.28 -12.05 -10.57
C PRO A 95 31.62 -13.54 -10.75
N LYS A 96 32.79 -14.01 -10.29
CA LYS A 96 33.26 -15.40 -10.44
C LYS A 96 33.34 -16.20 -9.14
N GLU A 97 32.98 -15.64 -7.99
CA GLU A 97 33.05 -16.38 -6.72
C GLU A 97 31.95 -17.42 -6.60
N GLU A 98 32.35 -18.64 -6.25
CA GLU A 98 31.43 -19.78 -6.14
C GLU A 98 30.36 -19.59 -5.07
N ASN A 99 30.75 -19.07 -3.89
CA ASN A 99 29.84 -18.83 -2.76
C ASN A 99 28.77 -17.76 -3.04
N SER A 100 28.98 -16.91 -4.06
CA SER A 100 28.05 -15.86 -4.44
C SER A 100 27.08 -16.26 -5.55
N ARG A 101 27.28 -17.42 -6.19
CA ARG A 101 26.46 -17.88 -7.32
C ARG A 101 25.01 -18.07 -6.92
N LEU A 102 24.74 -18.73 -5.80
CA LEU A 102 23.38 -19.02 -5.38
C LEU A 102 22.58 -17.73 -5.04
N PRO A 103 23.08 -16.79 -4.21
CA PRO A 103 22.39 -15.51 -3.99
C PRO A 103 22.23 -14.69 -5.27
N LEU A 104 23.22 -14.69 -6.16
CA LEU A 104 23.13 -13.97 -7.44
C LEU A 104 22.06 -14.56 -8.36
N ILE A 105 22.02 -15.88 -8.50
CA ILE A 105 21.01 -16.58 -9.29
C ILE A 105 19.62 -16.36 -8.67
N TRP A 106 19.48 -16.49 -7.35
CA TRP A 106 18.23 -16.20 -6.65
C TRP A 106 17.76 -14.77 -6.97
N TRP A 107 18.64 -13.78 -6.76
CA TRP A 107 18.31 -12.39 -7.04
C TRP A 107 17.91 -12.18 -8.51
N ALA A 108 18.73 -12.65 -9.45
CA ALA A 108 18.51 -12.45 -10.88
C ALA A 108 17.23 -13.14 -11.37
N VAL A 109 16.98 -14.39 -10.97
CA VAL A 109 15.80 -15.15 -11.39
C VAL A 109 14.52 -14.49 -10.90
N ILE A 110 14.43 -14.13 -9.62
CA ILE A 110 13.23 -13.47 -9.09
C ILE A 110 13.04 -12.09 -9.72
N PHE A 111 14.12 -11.32 -9.89
CA PHE A 111 14.07 -9.98 -10.46
C PHE A 111 13.58 -10.02 -11.90
N LEU A 112 14.13 -10.91 -12.73
CA LEU A 112 13.74 -11.08 -14.13
C LEU A 112 12.32 -11.63 -14.24
N LEU A 113 11.97 -12.65 -13.44
CA LEU A 113 10.63 -13.23 -13.42
C LEU A 113 9.57 -12.14 -13.19
N PHE A 114 9.74 -11.31 -12.16
CA PHE A 114 8.80 -10.22 -11.91
C PHE A 114 8.93 -9.07 -12.92
N SER A 115 10.10 -8.80 -13.48
CA SER A 115 10.26 -7.76 -14.51
C SER A 115 9.50 -8.07 -15.81
N VAL A 116 9.38 -9.37 -16.16
CA VAL A 116 8.58 -9.83 -17.30
C VAL A 116 7.07 -9.80 -17.00
N SER A 117 6.66 -9.85 -15.73
CA SER A 117 5.23 -9.84 -15.38
C SER A 117 4.56 -8.51 -15.74
N LYS A 118 3.30 -8.56 -16.21
CA LYS A 118 2.55 -7.35 -16.60
C LYS A 118 2.12 -6.53 -15.40
N ASN A 119 1.53 -7.20 -14.43
CA ASN A 119 1.03 -6.59 -13.21
C ASN A 119 2.15 -6.53 -12.17
N LYS A 120 2.68 -5.33 -11.94
CA LYS A 120 3.82 -5.12 -11.05
C LYS A 120 3.42 -4.34 -9.81
N ARG A 121 3.81 -4.84 -8.64
CA ARG A 121 3.72 -4.15 -7.35
C ARG A 121 5.08 -4.16 -6.68
N THR A 122 5.43 -3.07 -5.98
CA THR A 122 6.76 -2.91 -5.36
C THR A 122 7.09 -4.03 -4.39
N TYR A 123 6.12 -4.49 -3.60
CA TYR A 123 6.35 -5.54 -2.60
C TYR A 123 6.60 -6.93 -3.17
N TYR A 124 6.38 -7.16 -4.48
CA TYR A 124 6.83 -8.40 -5.13
C TYR A 124 8.35 -8.55 -5.12
N LEU A 125 9.08 -7.46 -4.89
CA LEU A 125 10.53 -7.48 -4.74
C LEU A 125 11.02 -7.88 -3.34
N LEU A 126 10.14 -8.00 -2.34
CA LEU A 126 10.56 -8.37 -0.97
C LEU A 126 11.37 -9.68 -0.90
N PRO A 127 11.06 -10.74 -1.68
CA PRO A 127 11.86 -11.97 -1.69
C PRO A 127 13.29 -11.79 -2.24
N LEU A 128 13.62 -10.65 -2.86
CA LEU A 128 14.98 -10.34 -3.32
C LEU A 128 15.88 -9.83 -2.18
N CYS A 129 15.28 -9.26 -1.13
CA CYS A 129 16.01 -8.60 -0.06
C CYS A 129 17.01 -9.52 0.65
N PRO A 130 16.69 -10.80 0.98
CA PRO A 130 17.66 -11.70 1.61
C PRO A 130 18.86 -11.98 0.71
N ALA A 131 18.62 -12.30 -0.57
CA ALA A 131 19.69 -12.55 -1.54
C ALA A 131 20.58 -11.30 -1.69
N ALA A 132 19.98 -10.13 -1.84
CA ALA A 132 20.72 -8.89 -1.96
C ALA A 132 21.48 -8.50 -0.69
N ALA A 133 20.96 -8.81 0.50
CA ALA A 133 21.68 -8.60 1.76
C ALA A 133 22.98 -9.43 1.80
N LEU A 134 22.92 -10.70 1.37
CA LEU A 134 24.11 -11.56 1.26
C LEU A 134 25.11 -11.00 0.24
N LEU A 135 24.64 -10.57 -0.93
CA LEU A 135 25.48 -9.96 -1.96
C LEU A 135 26.12 -8.63 -1.50
N ALA A 136 25.35 -7.79 -0.80
CA ALA A 136 25.82 -6.53 -0.24
C ALA A 136 26.86 -6.76 0.86
N ALA A 137 26.62 -7.73 1.74
CA ALA A 137 27.60 -8.13 2.75
C ALA A 137 28.89 -8.63 2.10
N ARG A 138 28.81 -9.46 1.05
CA ARG A 138 30.00 -9.91 0.33
C ARG A 138 30.71 -8.76 -0.37
N GLY A 139 29.97 -7.86 -1.01
CA GLY A 139 30.53 -6.65 -1.64
C GLY A 139 31.28 -5.77 -0.62
N TYR A 140 30.74 -5.64 0.58
CA TYR A 140 31.39 -4.94 1.69
C TYR A 140 32.71 -5.61 2.09
N PHE A 141 32.72 -6.92 2.35
CA PHE A 141 33.94 -7.64 2.71
C PHE A 141 34.99 -7.61 1.59
N LEU A 142 34.58 -7.77 0.34
CA LEU A 142 35.49 -7.68 -0.80
C LEU A 142 36.12 -6.30 -0.96
N ALA A 143 35.37 -5.24 -0.65
CA ALA A 143 35.91 -3.89 -0.66
C ALA A 143 36.99 -3.71 0.43
N LEU A 144 36.85 -4.36 1.59
CA LEU A 144 37.89 -4.38 2.62
C LEU A 144 39.09 -5.25 2.20
N GLU A 145 38.85 -6.49 1.80
CA GLU A 145 39.89 -7.46 1.39
C GLU A 145 40.77 -6.93 0.24
N LYS A 146 40.18 -6.22 -0.74
CA LYS A 146 40.89 -5.68 -1.91
C LYS A 146 41.38 -4.24 -1.72
N GLY A 147 41.41 -3.73 -0.50
CA GLY A 147 41.94 -2.40 -0.19
C GLY A 147 41.12 -1.25 -0.81
N LYS A 148 39.84 -1.47 -1.12
CA LYS A 148 38.90 -0.45 -1.61
C LYS A 148 38.20 0.27 -0.47
N GLU A 149 38.85 0.38 0.70
CA GLU A 149 38.31 1.05 1.88
C GLU A 149 37.94 2.51 1.60
N MET A 150 38.64 3.20 0.70
CA MET A 150 38.33 4.58 0.33
C MET A 150 36.90 4.73 -0.19
N PHE A 151 36.38 3.73 -0.93
CA PHE A 151 34.99 3.71 -1.38
C PHE A 151 34.03 3.62 -0.20
N LEU A 152 34.31 2.72 0.76
CA LEU A 152 33.50 2.55 1.96
C LEU A 152 33.55 3.78 2.88
N LYS A 153 34.74 4.38 3.04
CA LYS A 153 34.95 5.63 3.79
C LYS A 153 34.15 6.75 3.13
N GLY A 154 34.25 6.91 1.81
CA GLY A 154 33.50 7.90 1.05
C GLY A 154 31.98 7.74 1.18
N PHE A 155 31.48 6.51 1.06
CA PHE A 155 30.06 6.22 1.26
C PHE A 155 29.61 6.53 2.70
N GLY A 156 30.37 6.06 3.69
CA GLY A 156 30.07 6.29 5.10
C GLY A 156 30.11 7.78 5.49
N TYR A 157 31.09 8.53 4.98
CA TYR A 157 31.15 9.99 5.18
C TYR A 157 29.98 10.69 4.50
N THR A 158 29.61 10.29 3.28
CA THR A 158 28.44 10.84 2.58
C THR A 158 27.16 10.61 3.39
N LEU A 159 26.97 9.40 3.92
CA LEU A 159 25.81 9.08 4.75
C LEU A 159 25.82 9.84 6.10
N GLY A 160 26.99 9.94 6.74
CA GLY A 160 27.17 10.73 7.97
C GLY A 160 26.89 12.21 7.76
N SER A 161 27.38 12.78 6.66
CA SER A 161 27.09 14.16 6.25
C SER A 161 25.61 14.35 5.91
N LEU A 162 24.96 13.38 5.25
CA LEU A 162 23.52 13.45 4.99
C LEU A 162 22.73 13.46 6.29
N TYR A 163 23.11 12.66 7.30
CA TYR A 163 22.49 12.71 8.62
C TYR A 163 22.66 14.07 9.30
N LEU A 164 23.84 14.67 9.22
CA LEU A 164 24.07 16.04 9.72
C LEU A 164 23.17 17.06 9.01
N VAL A 165 23.15 17.03 7.67
CA VAL A 165 22.35 17.97 6.88
C VAL A 165 20.86 17.82 7.20
N VAL A 166 20.34 16.59 7.25
CA VAL A 166 18.94 16.33 7.61
C VAL A 166 18.66 16.77 9.05
N GLY A 167 19.56 16.47 9.98
CA GLY A 167 19.45 16.83 11.38
C GLY A 167 19.40 18.34 11.63
N ILE A 168 20.08 19.13 10.81
CA ILE A 168 20.09 20.60 10.87
C ILE A 168 18.93 21.20 10.05
N ALA A 169 18.75 20.73 8.82
CA ALA A 169 17.79 21.31 7.88
C ALA A 169 16.34 21.09 8.31
N ALA A 170 16.00 19.94 8.91
CA ALA A 170 14.63 19.66 9.32
C ALA A 170 14.12 20.64 10.41
N PRO A 171 14.86 20.90 11.51
CA PRO A 171 14.57 21.97 12.46
C PRO A 171 14.45 23.35 11.82
N ILE A 172 15.40 23.74 10.96
CA ILE A 172 15.41 25.06 10.33
C ILE A 172 14.20 25.24 9.42
N ALA A 173 13.91 24.25 8.57
CA ALA A 173 12.75 24.27 7.69
C ALA A 173 11.45 24.40 8.49
N LEU A 174 11.35 23.69 9.62
CA LEU A 174 10.19 23.77 10.49
C LEU A 174 10.04 25.15 11.16
N LEU A 175 11.13 25.74 11.64
CA LEU A 175 11.14 27.09 12.21
C LEU A 175 10.78 28.15 11.15
N ALA A 176 11.31 28.03 9.93
CA ALA A 176 10.97 28.90 8.81
C ALA A 176 9.49 28.78 8.41
N LEU A 177 8.91 27.59 8.56
CA LEU A 177 7.50 27.31 8.31
C LEU A 177 6.58 27.61 9.51
N ALA A 178 7.12 27.99 10.66
CA ALA A 178 6.35 28.27 11.87
C ALA A 178 5.26 29.36 11.68
N PRO A 179 5.47 30.44 10.89
CA PRO A 179 4.40 31.41 10.61
C PRO A 179 3.19 30.78 9.91
N TYR A 180 3.40 29.73 9.12
CA TYR A 180 2.36 29.00 8.40
C TYR A 180 1.78 27.83 9.21
N ARG A 181 2.11 27.71 10.51
CA ARG A 181 1.73 26.57 11.34
C ARG A 181 0.24 26.28 11.34
N LYS A 182 -0.65 27.29 11.30
CA LYS A 182 -2.12 27.05 11.22
C LYS A 182 -2.56 26.48 9.87
N SER A 183 -1.90 26.84 8.78
CA SER A 183 -2.17 26.31 7.45
C SER A 183 -1.56 24.91 7.27
N LEU A 184 -0.35 24.70 7.80
CA LEU A 184 0.29 23.38 7.85
C LEU A 184 -0.43 22.43 8.81
N ALA A 185 -0.89 22.88 9.96
CA ALA A 185 -1.68 22.07 10.88
C ALA A 185 -3.01 21.65 10.25
N ARG A 186 -3.64 22.50 9.41
CA ARG A 186 -4.81 22.11 8.62
C ARG A 186 -4.47 21.18 7.46
N ALA A 187 -3.34 21.39 6.79
CA ALA A 187 -2.91 20.55 5.66
C ALA A 187 -2.42 19.17 6.13
N PHE A 188 -1.83 19.11 7.32
CA PHE A 188 -1.18 17.92 7.83
C PHE A 188 -1.88 17.28 9.03
N ASN A 189 -2.88 17.90 9.66
CA ASN A 189 -3.71 17.39 10.79
C ASN A 189 -2.97 16.70 11.96
N PHE A 190 -1.64 16.65 11.94
CA PHE A 190 -0.78 15.78 12.76
C PHE A 190 0.31 16.53 13.52
N ILE A 191 0.53 17.81 13.21
CA ILE A 191 1.60 18.60 13.85
C ILE A 191 1.05 19.20 15.15
N ASP A 192 0.78 18.33 16.13
CA ASP A 192 0.48 18.74 17.50
C ASP A 192 1.67 19.54 18.09
N PRO A 193 1.51 20.42 19.08
CA PRO A 193 2.63 21.09 19.74
C PRO A 193 3.72 20.14 20.25
N LEU A 194 3.33 18.91 20.63
CA LEU A 194 4.24 17.83 20.99
C LEU A 194 5.20 17.45 19.83
N SER A 195 4.81 17.67 18.58
CA SER A 195 5.60 17.31 17.40
C SER A 195 6.82 18.21 17.16
N LEU A 196 6.81 19.47 17.63
CA LEU A 196 7.97 20.36 17.46
C LEU A 196 9.17 19.89 18.28
N SER A 197 8.94 19.53 19.55
CA SER A 197 9.99 18.96 20.40
C SER A 197 10.46 17.60 19.86
N TRP A 198 9.57 16.75 19.35
CA TRP A 198 9.96 15.51 18.67
C TRP A 198 10.84 15.76 17.45
N ILE A 199 10.53 16.75 16.62
CA ILE A 199 11.34 17.06 15.43
C ILE A 199 12.71 17.62 15.83
N LEU A 200 12.79 18.46 16.87
CA LEU A 200 14.07 18.93 17.41
C LEU A 200 14.89 17.78 18.01
N CYS A 201 14.28 16.90 18.79
CA CYS A 201 14.93 15.71 19.35
C CYS A 201 15.42 14.76 18.25
N LEU A 202 14.60 14.53 17.22
CA LEU A 202 14.99 13.75 16.05
C LEU A 202 16.15 14.41 15.32
N GLY A 203 16.08 15.73 15.07
CA GLY A 203 17.15 16.49 14.43
C GLY A 203 18.47 16.39 15.19
N ALA A 204 18.44 16.56 16.51
CA ALA A 204 19.61 16.38 17.37
C ALA A 204 20.14 14.93 17.32
N ALA A 205 19.25 13.93 17.38
CA ALA A 205 19.62 12.52 17.26
C ALA A 205 20.28 12.22 15.90
N PHE A 206 19.80 12.81 14.82
CA PHE A 206 20.40 12.73 13.48
C PHE A 206 21.79 13.37 13.44
N CYS A 207 21.97 14.54 14.05
CA CYS A 207 23.29 15.18 14.15
C CYS A 207 24.28 14.31 14.93
N LEU A 208 23.88 13.83 16.11
CA LEU A 208 24.71 12.94 16.92
C LEU A 208 25.04 11.65 16.18
N ALA A 209 24.07 11.09 15.44
CA ALA A 209 24.25 9.92 14.61
C ALA A 209 25.27 10.14 13.49
N GLY A 210 25.18 11.28 12.79
CA GLY A 210 26.12 11.66 11.74
C GLY A 210 27.54 11.83 12.29
N ILE A 211 27.71 12.56 13.40
CA ILE A 211 29.00 12.74 14.07
C ILE A 211 29.58 11.39 14.50
N PHE A 212 28.78 10.56 15.18
CA PHE A 212 29.23 9.27 15.67
C PHE A 212 29.66 8.34 14.52
N LEU A 213 28.90 8.30 13.43
CA LEU A 213 29.24 7.53 12.23
C LEU A 213 30.59 7.99 11.63
N ILE A 214 30.78 9.31 11.48
CA ILE A 214 32.04 9.89 10.98
C ILE A 214 33.22 9.53 11.88
N LEU A 215 33.04 9.59 13.20
CA LEU A 215 34.07 9.22 14.18
C LEU A 215 34.42 7.72 14.11
N LEU A 216 33.42 6.85 13.95
CA LEU A 216 33.63 5.41 13.81
C LEU A 216 34.41 5.07 12.53
N ILE A 217 34.09 5.74 11.41
CA ILE A 217 34.80 5.58 10.14
C ILE A 217 36.25 6.06 10.28
N ARG A 218 36.47 7.21 10.93
CA ARG A 218 37.83 7.74 11.18
C ARG A 218 38.68 6.81 12.05
N ARG A 219 38.05 6.06 12.95
CA ARG A 219 38.72 5.04 13.79
C ARG A 219 38.75 3.65 13.16
N GLU A 220 38.30 3.51 11.92
CA GLU A 220 38.26 2.25 11.16
C GLU A 220 37.54 1.10 11.90
N ARG A 221 36.53 1.45 12.71
CA ARG A 221 35.73 0.47 13.49
C ARG A 221 34.59 -0.08 12.64
N TRP A 222 34.94 -0.72 11.54
CA TRP A 222 34.03 -1.24 10.51
C TRP A 222 32.82 -2.07 11.02
N PRO A 223 32.96 -2.97 12.02
CA PRO A 223 31.81 -3.67 12.58
C PRO A 223 30.81 -2.72 13.26
N LEU A 224 31.29 -1.73 14.01
CA LEU A 224 30.45 -0.73 14.68
C LEU A 224 29.77 0.19 13.67
N VAL A 225 30.48 0.59 12.61
CA VAL A 225 29.91 1.37 11.49
C VAL A 225 28.70 0.61 10.91
N SER A 226 28.84 -0.69 10.65
CA SER A 226 27.76 -1.52 10.10
C SER A 226 26.57 -1.65 11.04
N CYS A 227 26.81 -1.98 12.31
CA CYS A 227 25.75 -2.07 13.32
C CYS A 227 25.02 -0.73 13.48
N PHE A 228 25.77 0.37 13.48
CA PHE A 228 25.21 1.71 13.61
C PHE A 228 24.35 2.11 12.41
N MET A 229 24.78 1.80 11.18
CA MET A 229 24.00 2.06 9.97
C MET A 229 22.68 1.26 9.97
N ILE A 230 22.70 -0.01 10.38
CA ILE A 230 21.48 -0.83 10.50
C ILE A 230 20.54 -0.24 11.54
N PHE A 231 21.05 0.03 12.75
CA PHE A 231 20.24 0.54 13.85
C PHE A 231 19.63 1.90 13.53
N SER A 232 20.44 2.84 13.04
CA SER A 232 19.95 4.16 12.63
C SER A 232 18.90 4.05 11.53
N PHE A 233 19.14 3.26 10.47
CA PHE A 233 18.13 3.04 9.43
C PHE A 233 16.82 2.46 9.98
N MET A 234 16.87 1.47 10.88
CA MET A 234 15.66 0.89 11.49
C MET A 234 14.89 1.93 12.31
N VAL A 235 15.58 2.71 13.15
CA VAL A 235 14.95 3.77 13.97
C VAL A 235 14.33 4.83 13.08
N LEU A 236 15.02 5.25 12.01
CA LEU A 236 14.50 6.24 11.07
C LEU A 236 13.32 5.72 10.28
N TRP A 237 13.42 4.50 9.77
CA TRP A 237 12.32 3.86 9.09
C TRP A 237 11.11 3.78 10.02
N MET A 238 11.24 3.21 11.21
CA MET A 238 10.14 3.11 12.18
C MET A 238 9.59 4.47 12.60
N GLY A 239 10.44 5.47 12.84
CA GLY A 239 10.01 6.81 13.22
C GLY A 239 9.24 7.52 12.11
N VAL A 240 9.76 7.51 10.89
CA VAL A 240 9.13 8.12 9.71
C VAL A 240 7.85 7.37 9.35
N TRP A 241 7.88 6.03 9.30
CA TRP A 241 6.70 5.22 8.98
C TRP A 241 5.60 5.41 10.01
N LYS A 242 5.92 5.34 11.31
CA LYS A 242 4.93 5.57 12.36
C LYS A 242 4.35 6.98 12.25
N SER A 243 5.17 8.00 12.07
CA SER A 243 4.67 9.39 12.02
C SER A 243 3.80 9.65 10.78
N LEU A 244 4.23 9.20 9.60
CA LEU A 244 3.50 9.42 8.35
C LEU A 244 2.25 8.53 8.23
N LEU A 245 2.35 7.27 8.65
CA LEU A 245 1.27 6.30 8.41
C LEU A 245 0.28 6.21 9.53
N PHE A 246 0.64 6.36 10.82
CA PHE A 246 -0.41 6.58 11.84
C PHE A 246 -1.20 7.85 11.53
N GLY A 247 -0.49 8.85 10.98
CA GLY A 247 -0.97 9.92 10.12
C GLY A 247 -2.21 9.59 9.28
N LEU A 248 -1.87 9.06 8.11
CA LEU A 248 -2.81 8.74 7.05
C LEU A 248 -3.79 7.62 7.44
N GLU A 249 -3.38 6.74 8.33
CA GLU A 249 -4.19 5.63 8.81
C GLU A 249 -5.31 6.14 9.71
N LYS A 250 -5.11 7.17 10.55
CA LYS A 250 -6.21 7.74 11.34
C LYS A 250 -7.35 8.29 10.46
N GLU A 251 -7.01 8.91 9.33
CA GLU A 251 -8.01 9.40 8.37
C GLU A 251 -8.63 8.27 7.53
N LYS A 252 -7.88 7.21 7.25
CA LYS A 252 -8.40 6.02 6.53
C LYS A 252 -9.12 5.04 7.45
N ASN A 253 -8.90 5.12 8.76
CA ASN A 253 -9.44 4.22 9.75
C ASN A 253 -10.83 4.70 10.15
N TYR A 254 -11.84 4.10 9.54
CA TYR A 254 -13.24 4.37 9.86
C TYR A 254 -13.66 3.84 11.23
N SER A 255 -12.78 3.25 12.05
CA SER A 255 -13.15 2.68 13.35
C SER A 255 -13.98 3.64 14.24
N PRO A 256 -13.64 4.94 14.39
CA PRO A 256 -14.46 5.87 15.18
C PRO A 256 -15.86 6.06 14.59
N HIS A 257 -15.98 6.20 13.27
CA HIS A 257 -17.26 6.31 12.57
C HIS A 257 -18.07 5.02 12.67
N CYS A 258 -17.43 3.86 12.48
CA CYS A 258 -18.04 2.53 12.61
C CYS A 258 -18.57 2.31 14.03
N LYS A 259 -17.83 2.71 15.07
CA LYS A 259 -18.31 2.66 16.47
C LYS A 259 -19.52 3.56 16.69
N SER A 260 -19.51 4.78 16.13
CA SER A 260 -20.67 5.69 16.19
C SER A 260 -21.89 5.09 15.49
N TRP A 261 -21.71 4.49 14.32
CA TRP A 261 -22.77 3.82 13.57
C TRP A 261 -23.28 2.55 14.25
N GLN A 262 -22.39 1.74 14.82
CA GLN A 262 -22.77 0.54 15.59
C GLN A 262 -23.68 0.87 16.78
N LYS A 263 -23.48 2.02 17.45
CA LYS A 263 -24.37 2.47 18.53
C LYS A 263 -25.78 2.78 18.06
N ARG A 264 -25.95 3.19 16.80
CA ARG A 264 -27.23 3.59 16.20
C ARG A 264 -27.89 2.46 15.40
N LEU A 265 -27.13 1.45 15.00
CA LEU A 265 -27.58 0.35 14.16
C LEU A 265 -27.68 -0.95 14.97
N PRO A 266 -28.88 -1.50 15.22
CA PRO A 266 -29.04 -2.78 15.92
C PRO A 266 -28.24 -3.91 15.24
N PRO A 267 -27.66 -4.88 15.99
CA PRO A 267 -26.93 -6.02 15.44
C PRO A 267 -27.70 -6.82 14.40
N SER A 268 -29.02 -6.90 14.55
CA SER A 268 -29.93 -7.63 13.65
C SER A 268 -30.13 -6.97 12.28
N ARG A 269 -29.75 -5.71 12.10
CA ARG A 269 -29.93 -5.00 10.82
C ARG A 269 -28.82 -5.34 9.83
N ARG A 270 -29.23 -5.68 8.60
CA ARG A 270 -28.34 -5.93 7.47
C ARG A 270 -27.83 -4.60 6.92
N ILE A 271 -26.51 -4.52 6.71
CA ILE A 271 -25.83 -3.36 6.12
C ILE A 271 -25.33 -3.80 4.74
N VAL A 272 -25.59 -3.00 3.71
CA VAL A 272 -25.07 -3.25 2.37
C VAL A 272 -24.23 -2.08 1.91
N PHE A 273 -23.00 -2.40 1.48
CA PHE A 273 -22.06 -1.46 0.93
C PHE A 273 -22.09 -1.58 -0.60
N PHE A 274 -22.36 -0.48 -1.29
CA PHE A 274 -22.43 -0.45 -2.76
C PHE A 274 -21.14 0.15 -3.32
N HIS A 275 -20.31 -0.62 -4.03
CA HIS A 275 -19.04 -0.16 -4.61
C HIS A 275 -18.00 0.41 -3.62
N LEU A 276 -18.19 0.24 -2.31
CA LEU A 276 -17.19 0.56 -1.30
C LEU A 276 -16.30 -0.66 -1.11
N PHE A 277 -15.27 -0.81 -1.96
CA PHE A 277 -14.18 -1.73 -1.67
C PHE A 277 -13.34 -1.13 -0.54
N ARG A 278 -13.80 -1.27 0.69
CA ARG A 278 -12.98 -1.03 1.87
C ARG A 278 -13.18 -2.15 2.88
N ASP A 279 -12.35 -3.17 2.75
CA ASP A 279 -12.15 -4.27 3.71
C ASP A 279 -12.04 -3.73 5.16
N SER A 280 -11.48 -2.53 5.32
CA SER A 280 -11.37 -1.86 6.63
C SER A 280 -12.72 -1.54 7.29
N ILE A 281 -13.77 -1.23 6.53
CA ILE A 281 -15.09 -0.91 7.10
C ILE A 281 -15.77 -2.20 7.57
N GLU A 282 -15.74 -3.25 6.76
CA GLU A 282 -16.31 -4.55 7.10
C GLU A 282 -15.63 -5.13 8.36
N LEU A 283 -14.29 -5.10 8.41
CA LEU A 283 -13.49 -5.49 9.58
C LEU A 283 -13.88 -4.70 10.83
N ASN A 284 -14.05 -3.38 10.72
CA ASN A 284 -14.40 -2.53 11.85
C ASN A 284 -15.85 -2.71 12.32
N PHE A 285 -16.78 -3.02 11.40
CA PHE A 285 -18.17 -3.29 11.75
C PHE A 285 -18.36 -4.63 12.45
N ARG A 286 -17.41 -5.58 12.29
CA ARG A 286 -17.52 -6.97 12.78
C ARG A 286 -18.82 -7.65 12.35
N ARG A 287 -19.44 -7.18 11.27
CA ARG A 287 -20.62 -7.80 10.66
C ARG A 287 -20.16 -8.44 9.37
N PHE A 288 -20.18 -9.76 9.35
CA PHE A 288 -19.89 -10.48 8.13
C PHE A 288 -20.95 -10.15 7.10
N ARG A 289 -20.50 -9.78 5.90
CA ARG A 289 -21.38 -9.71 4.74
C ARG A 289 -22.02 -11.10 4.62
N PRO A 290 -23.35 -11.25 4.57
CA PRO A 290 -23.90 -12.53 4.15
C PRO A 290 -23.28 -12.84 2.79
N GLU A 291 -22.59 -13.97 2.68
CA GLU A 291 -22.00 -14.51 1.45
C GLU A 291 -23.13 -14.91 0.48
N GLY A 292 -24.02 -13.97 0.15
CA GLY A 292 -24.83 -14.07 -1.04
C GLY A 292 -23.87 -13.91 -2.21
N LYS A 293 -23.98 -14.80 -3.20
CA LYS A 293 -23.40 -14.60 -4.52
C LYS A 293 -23.96 -13.31 -5.09
N TRP A 294 -23.34 -12.19 -4.78
CA TRP A 294 -23.46 -10.97 -5.58
C TRP A 294 -22.61 -11.24 -6.81
N GLU A 295 -23.10 -12.15 -7.67
CA GLU A 295 -22.91 -11.99 -9.11
C GLU A 295 -23.23 -10.53 -9.42
N TYR A 296 -22.57 -9.94 -10.40
CA TYR A 296 -22.93 -8.64 -10.95
C TYR A 296 -24.37 -8.71 -11.46
N LEU A 297 -25.33 -8.70 -10.54
CA LEU A 297 -26.72 -8.44 -10.79
C LEU A 297 -26.69 -7.07 -11.47
N ASP A 298 -27.35 -6.99 -12.62
CA ASP A 298 -27.62 -5.71 -13.26
C ASP A 298 -28.06 -4.71 -12.18
N ASN A 299 -27.61 -3.46 -12.31
CA ASN A 299 -27.91 -2.37 -11.37
C ASN A 299 -29.40 -2.42 -10.97
N GLU A 300 -30.28 -2.70 -11.92
CA GLU A 300 -31.72 -2.83 -11.70
C GLU A 300 -32.14 -3.98 -10.75
N ARG A 301 -31.51 -5.17 -10.83
CA ARG A 301 -31.79 -6.29 -9.92
C ARG A 301 -31.23 -6.04 -8.51
N ILE A 302 -30.04 -5.45 -8.41
CA ILE A 302 -29.48 -5.04 -7.11
C ILE A 302 -30.41 -4.01 -6.46
N TRP A 303 -30.89 -3.04 -7.25
CA TRP A 303 -31.88 -2.06 -6.81
C TRP A 303 -33.17 -2.72 -6.32
N LYS A 304 -33.76 -3.65 -7.08
CA LYS A 304 -34.99 -4.36 -6.67
C LYS A 304 -34.79 -5.16 -5.37
N LEU A 305 -33.64 -5.80 -5.18
CA LEU A 305 -33.32 -6.53 -3.95
C LEU A 305 -33.08 -5.60 -2.76
N ALA A 306 -32.44 -4.46 -3.00
CA ALA A 306 -32.19 -3.45 -1.98
C ALA A 306 -33.47 -2.73 -1.53
N LEU A 307 -34.33 -2.36 -2.48
CA LEU A 307 -35.63 -1.74 -2.22
C LEU A 307 -36.58 -2.67 -1.45
N LYS A 308 -36.48 -3.99 -1.66
CA LYS A 308 -37.39 -4.96 -1.03
C LYS A 308 -37.05 -5.24 0.44
N ASN A 309 -35.78 -5.16 0.84
CA ASN A 309 -35.32 -5.75 2.10
C ASN A 309 -34.37 -4.90 2.97
N MET A 310 -33.95 -3.68 2.57
CA MET A 310 -32.77 -3.02 3.16
C MET A 310 -32.95 -1.52 3.49
N GLU A 311 -32.25 -1.03 4.51
CA GLU A 311 -32.42 0.32 5.09
C GLU A 311 -31.15 1.21 5.03
N ILE A 312 -30.04 0.78 4.43
CA ILE A 312 -28.81 1.59 4.34
C ILE A 312 -28.21 1.47 2.94
N PHE A 313 -27.94 2.63 2.31
CA PHE A 313 -27.40 2.73 0.96
C PHE A 313 -26.11 3.56 0.95
N TRP A 314 -25.16 3.23 0.09
CA TRP A 314 -24.00 4.08 -0.17
C TRP A 314 -23.81 4.24 -1.67
N VAL A 315 -24.36 5.28 -2.29
CA VAL A 315 -24.42 5.30 -3.75
C VAL A 315 -23.14 5.90 -4.36
N PRO A 316 -22.42 5.15 -5.22
CA PRO A 316 -21.35 5.72 -6.02
C PRO A 316 -21.90 6.57 -7.18
N GLU A 317 -21.11 7.55 -7.60
CA GLU A 317 -21.43 8.57 -8.61
C GLU A 317 -21.62 8.03 -10.04
N GLU A 318 -21.18 6.79 -10.32
CA GLU A 318 -21.18 6.21 -11.67
C GLU A 318 -22.54 5.70 -12.15
N MET A 319 -23.59 5.76 -11.32
CA MET A 319 -24.90 5.21 -11.70
C MET A 319 -25.72 6.11 -12.64
N GLY A 320 -25.22 7.29 -13.03
CA GLY A 320 -25.93 8.21 -13.95
C GLY A 320 -27.27 8.76 -13.43
N MET A 321 -27.73 8.32 -12.25
CA MET A 321 -28.93 8.82 -11.58
C MET A 321 -28.58 10.03 -10.71
N THR A 322 -29.41 11.05 -10.83
CA THR A 322 -29.41 12.18 -9.91
C THR A 322 -29.89 11.74 -8.53
N TYR A 323 -29.44 12.47 -7.51
CA TYR A 323 -29.81 12.21 -6.12
C TYR A 323 -31.34 12.31 -5.88
N GLN A 324 -32.03 13.16 -6.66
CA GLN A 324 -33.49 13.30 -6.63
C GLN A 324 -34.21 12.05 -7.13
N GLU A 325 -33.72 11.43 -8.20
CA GLU A 325 -34.27 10.17 -8.73
C GLU A 325 -34.13 9.02 -7.72
N MET A 326 -33.05 8.99 -6.93
CA MET A 326 -32.89 7.99 -5.87
C MET A 326 -33.91 8.15 -4.75
N ILE A 327 -34.11 9.37 -4.24
CA ILE A 327 -35.07 9.61 -3.15
C ILE A 327 -36.49 9.27 -3.59
N GLN A 328 -36.89 9.63 -4.81
CA GLN A 328 -38.21 9.31 -5.34
C GLN A 328 -38.44 7.80 -5.49
N LYS A 329 -37.37 7.03 -5.73
CA LYS A 329 -37.45 5.57 -5.94
C LYS A 329 -37.31 4.75 -4.66
N ILE A 330 -36.85 5.31 -3.54
CA ILE A 330 -36.66 4.58 -2.28
C ILE A 330 -37.78 4.93 -1.29
N PRO A 331 -38.77 4.04 -1.08
CA PRO A 331 -39.97 4.35 -0.30
C PRO A 331 -39.78 4.28 1.23
N ARG A 332 -38.55 4.02 1.73
CA ARG A 332 -38.26 3.82 3.16
C ARG A 332 -37.09 4.69 3.61
N PRO A 333 -37.01 5.09 4.89
CA PRO A 333 -35.88 5.86 5.40
C PRO A 333 -34.58 5.06 5.22
N PHE A 334 -33.56 5.73 4.72
CA PHE A 334 -32.25 5.12 4.56
C PHE A 334 -31.10 6.01 5.01
N LEU A 335 -30.04 5.38 5.49
CA LEU A 335 -28.77 6.05 5.74
C LEU A 335 -28.01 6.09 4.42
N LEU A 336 -27.75 7.29 3.92
CA LEU A 336 -26.92 7.54 2.76
C LEU A 336 -25.60 8.16 3.21
N ILE A 337 -24.51 7.41 3.06
CA ILE A 337 -23.16 7.94 3.26
C ILE A 337 -22.70 8.53 1.90
N VAL A 338 -21.95 9.62 1.86
CA VAL A 338 -21.42 10.18 0.60
C VAL A 338 -19.97 10.54 0.82
N SER A 339 -19.06 10.15 -0.09
CA SER A 339 -17.64 10.46 0.08
C SER A 339 -17.37 11.97 -0.03
N GLN A 340 -16.81 12.58 1.02
CA GLN A 340 -16.41 14.00 1.02
C GLN A 340 -15.51 14.44 -0.15
N ARG A 341 -14.65 13.55 -0.67
CA ARG A 341 -13.65 13.91 -1.69
C ARG A 341 -14.28 14.39 -3.00
N ASN A 342 -15.49 13.91 -3.32
CA ASN A 342 -16.22 14.28 -4.52
C ASN A 342 -17.19 15.45 -4.28
N TYR A 343 -17.58 15.69 -3.02
CA TYR A 343 -18.44 16.82 -2.64
C TYR A 343 -17.75 18.17 -2.92
N LYS A 344 -16.44 18.27 -2.64
CA LYS A 344 -15.66 19.50 -2.83
C LYS A 344 -15.46 19.88 -4.31
N ASN A 345 -15.13 18.92 -5.17
CA ASN A 345 -14.96 19.14 -6.61
C ASN A 345 -16.26 19.55 -7.33
N LYS A 346 -17.44 19.18 -6.79
CA LYS A 346 -18.75 19.58 -7.34
C LYS A 346 -19.22 20.93 -6.82
N LEU A 347 -18.96 21.27 -5.55
CA LEU A 347 -19.21 22.62 -5.01
C LEU A 347 -18.49 23.70 -5.81
N GLU A 348 -17.24 23.44 -6.24
CA GLU A 348 -16.46 24.36 -7.07
C GLU A 348 -17.00 24.48 -8.51
N LYS A 349 -17.69 23.46 -9.02
CA LYS A 349 -18.21 23.42 -10.40
C LYS A 349 -19.70 23.78 -10.53
N ASN A 350 -20.46 23.73 -9.44
CA ASN A 350 -21.89 24.00 -9.46
C ASN A 350 -22.36 24.61 -8.12
N PRO A 351 -22.29 25.94 -7.95
CA PRO A 351 -22.56 26.62 -6.68
C PRO A 351 -24.03 26.54 -6.24
N PHE A 352 -24.94 26.08 -7.10
CA PHE A 352 -26.35 25.82 -6.77
C PHE A 352 -26.59 24.52 -5.99
N PHE A 353 -25.55 23.76 -5.66
CA PHE A 353 -25.64 22.61 -4.74
C PHE A 353 -25.81 23.12 -3.28
N HIS A 354 -26.96 23.72 -2.98
CA HIS A 354 -27.26 24.34 -1.69
C HIS A 354 -27.36 23.32 -0.55
N GLY A 355 -26.68 23.60 0.56
CA GLY A 355 -26.85 22.91 1.84
C GLY A 355 -28.25 23.05 2.47
N GLU A 356 -29.06 24.02 2.03
CA GLU A 356 -30.45 24.21 2.50
C GLU A 356 -31.39 23.08 2.04
N TRP A 357 -31.23 22.57 0.82
CA TRP A 357 -32.06 21.46 0.32
C TRP A 357 -31.75 20.14 1.05
N LEU A 358 -30.48 19.94 1.42
CA LEU A 358 -30.04 18.83 2.27
C LEU A 358 -30.66 18.92 3.68
N LEU A 359 -30.66 20.11 4.28
CA LEU A 359 -31.24 20.34 5.60
C LEU A 359 -32.76 20.07 5.62
N ASN A 360 -33.49 20.53 4.60
CA ASN A 360 -34.94 20.34 4.54
C ASN A 360 -35.35 18.86 4.42
N ASN A 361 -34.54 18.01 3.78
CA ASN A 361 -34.81 16.56 3.69
C ASN A 361 -34.27 15.73 4.88
N LEU A 362 -33.31 16.28 5.64
CA LEU A 362 -32.89 15.75 6.93
C LEU A 362 -33.99 15.92 8.00
N ILE A 363 -34.76 17.01 7.91
CA ILE A 363 -35.84 17.35 8.84
C ILE A 363 -37.06 16.41 8.67
N ASP A 364 -37.29 15.86 7.48
CA ASP A 364 -38.41 14.94 7.19
C ASP A 364 -38.19 13.48 7.66
N ASN A 365 -37.16 13.19 8.46
CA ASN A 365 -36.80 11.85 8.99
C ASN A 365 -36.54 10.74 7.94
N ARG A 366 -36.59 11.05 6.64
CA ARG A 366 -36.41 10.06 5.56
C ARG A 366 -34.95 9.82 5.19
N LEU A 367 -34.05 10.70 5.61
CA LEU A 367 -32.66 10.66 5.16
C LEU A 367 -31.69 10.94 6.30
N TRP A 368 -30.82 9.99 6.58
CA TRP A 368 -29.67 10.20 7.47
C TRP A 368 -28.45 10.38 6.58
N MET A 369 -27.81 11.53 6.64
CA MET A 369 -26.57 11.79 5.90
C MET A 369 -25.40 11.82 6.85
N VAL A 370 -24.35 11.06 6.53
CA VAL A 370 -23.07 11.12 7.25
C VAL A 370 -22.00 11.41 6.22
N PHE A 371 -21.35 12.57 6.39
CA PHE A 371 -20.18 13.00 5.62
C PHE A 371 -18.93 12.18 5.96
#